data_AF-A0A0F9DKX5-F1
#
_entry.id   AF-A0A0F9DKX5-F1
#
_cell.length_a   1.000
_cell.length_b   1.000
_cell.length_c   1.000
_cell.angle_alpha   90.00
_cell.angle_beta   90.00
_cell.angle_gamma   90.00
#
_symmetry.space_group_name_H-M   'P 1'
#
loop_
_entity.id
_entity.type
_entity.pdbx_description
1 polymer ?
#
loop_
_entity_poly.entity_id
_entity_poly.type
_entity_poly.pdbx_seq_one_letter_code
_entity_poly.pdbx_strand_id
1 'polypeptide(L)'
;MSLTTVILPCCGKATRFGKDIRPKFLLTHPNSNSMLTQSIKGLDLTNVDKIYISVLKEHVDEYKFIEGLRRQINDDRVEFFIIDKSTSQPDTVATTIASNSIFDNIFIKDVDNYFEFEIPYGGGNYVTTYSLNQCSYINPINKSYLLKNNKDYICNIVEKDVISDQFCCGGYGFAYSDEYLQYYNKLSNNDNLYISNIIQSMV
;
A
#
# COMPACT_ATOMS: atom_id res chain seq x y z
N MET A 1 15.91 -17.03 4.59
CA MET A 1 15.09 -15.80 4.60
C MET A 1 15.05 -15.29 3.17
N SER A 2 13.86 -15.00 2.65
CA SER A 2 13.68 -14.50 1.27
C SER A 2 13.66 -12.98 1.23
N LEU A 3 13.88 -12.44 0.04
CA LEU A 3 13.65 -11.02 -0.26
C LEU A 3 12.14 -10.72 -0.21
N THR A 4 11.80 -9.44 -0.12
CA THR A 4 10.41 -8.97 -0.01
C THR A 4 9.86 -8.55 -1.36
N THR A 5 8.65 -9.01 -1.67
CA THR A 5 7.89 -8.48 -2.80
C THR A 5 7.09 -7.24 -2.37
N VAL A 6 7.32 -6.12 -3.05
CA VAL A 6 6.57 -4.88 -2.80
C VAL A 6 5.32 -4.83 -3.68
N ILE A 7 4.18 -4.47 -3.10
CA ILE A 7 2.91 -4.30 -3.83
C ILE A 7 2.41 -2.86 -3.65
N LEU A 8 2.23 -2.15 -4.76
CA LEU A 8 1.61 -0.82 -4.82
C LEU A 8 0.21 -0.94 -5.43
N PRO A 9 -0.87 -0.90 -4.63
CA PRO A 9 -2.24 -0.99 -5.13
C PRO A 9 -2.71 0.36 -5.70
N CYS A 10 -2.67 0.50 -7.03
CA CYS A 10 -3.01 1.70 -7.79
C CYS A 10 -4.39 1.61 -8.49
N CYS A 11 -5.36 0.95 -7.87
CA CYS A 11 -6.72 0.77 -8.43
C CYS A 11 -7.76 1.78 -7.90
N GLY A 12 -7.36 2.72 -7.04
CA GLY A 12 -8.28 3.71 -6.47
C GLY A 12 -8.84 4.68 -7.51
N LYS A 13 -10.15 4.89 -7.50
CA LYS A 13 -10.82 5.91 -8.33
C LYS A 13 -10.65 7.29 -7.67
N ALA A 14 -10.37 8.33 -8.46
CA ALA A 14 -10.25 9.72 -7.97
C ALA A 14 -11.62 10.36 -7.62
N THR A 15 -12.63 9.57 -7.24
CA THR A 15 -14.03 10.00 -7.05
C THR A 15 -14.21 11.12 -6.03
N ARG A 16 -13.28 11.28 -5.08
CA ARG A 16 -13.30 12.38 -4.09
C ARG A 16 -12.80 13.72 -4.61
N PHE A 17 -12.17 13.77 -5.79
CA PHE A 17 -11.56 14.97 -6.33
C PHE A 17 -12.40 15.61 -7.45
N GLY A 18 -13.46 14.95 -7.92
CA GLY A 18 -14.35 15.41 -9.00
C GLY A 18 -14.44 14.40 -10.15
N LYS A 19 -15.48 14.50 -10.97
CA LYS A 19 -15.50 13.80 -12.27
C LYS A 19 -14.36 14.37 -13.13
N ASP A 20 -13.66 13.50 -13.87
CA ASP A 20 -12.63 13.84 -14.87
C ASP A 20 -11.20 14.11 -14.37
N ILE A 21 -10.85 13.66 -13.16
CA ILE A 21 -9.46 13.75 -12.67
C ILE A 21 -8.71 12.45 -12.91
N ARG A 22 -7.56 12.57 -13.59
CA ARG A 22 -6.57 11.50 -13.76
C ARG A 22 -6.35 10.76 -12.43
N PRO A 23 -6.18 9.42 -12.43
CA PRO A 23 -5.89 8.66 -11.22
C PRO A 23 -4.82 9.33 -10.37
N LYS A 24 -5.05 9.39 -9.05
CA LYS A 24 -4.22 10.15 -8.11
C LYS A 24 -2.73 9.86 -8.32
N PHE A 25 -2.35 8.58 -8.43
CA PHE A 25 -0.95 8.17 -8.63
C PHE A 25 -0.26 8.72 -9.90
N LEU A 26 -1.01 9.21 -10.90
CA LEU A 26 -0.50 9.87 -12.11
C LEU A 26 -0.34 11.38 -11.98
N LEU A 27 -0.83 11.99 -10.90
CA LEU A 27 -0.65 13.44 -10.71
C LEU A 27 0.84 13.74 -10.51
N THR A 28 1.26 14.85 -11.10
CA THR A 28 2.63 15.32 -11.00
C THR A 28 2.89 15.86 -9.60
N HIS A 29 3.87 15.27 -8.92
CA HIS A 29 4.43 15.81 -7.69
C HIS A 29 5.12 17.16 -7.98
N PRO A 30 5.18 18.11 -7.04
CA PRO A 30 5.88 19.39 -7.23
C PRO A 30 7.32 19.25 -7.75
N ASN A 31 7.99 18.14 -7.42
CA ASN A 31 9.32 17.76 -7.92
C ASN A 31 9.32 17.15 -9.34
N SER A 32 8.33 17.47 -10.17
CA SER A 32 8.18 17.07 -11.59
C SER A 32 8.04 15.57 -11.91
N ASN A 33 8.14 14.69 -10.92
CA ASN A 33 7.91 13.24 -11.08
C ASN A 33 6.44 12.90 -10.80
N SER A 34 5.96 11.75 -11.24
CA SER A 34 4.65 11.24 -10.78
C SER A 34 4.65 10.97 -9.26
N MET A 35 3.48 11.07 -8.60
CA MET A 35 3.36 10.69 -7.18
C MET A 35 3.75 9.24 -6.94
N LEU A 36 3.42 8.33 -7.87
CA LEU A 36 3.87 6.95 -7.80
C LEU A 36 5.39 6.85 -7.75
N THR A 37 6.09 7.51 -8.67
CA THR A 37 7.56 7.50 -8.70
C THR A 37 8.14 8.05 -7.40
N GLN A 38 7.55 9.11 -6.85
CA GLN A 38 7.99 9.67 -5.57
C GLN A 38 7.74 8.72 -4.40
N SER A 39 6.61 8.01 -4.39
CA SER A 39 6.27 7.07 -3.31
C SER A 39 7.26 5.90 -3.16
N ILE A 40 7.94 5.51 -4.25
CA ILE A 40 8.94 4.44 -4.26
C ILE A 40 10.31 4.96 -3.81
N LYS A 41 10.67 6.22 -4.13
CA LYS A 41 12.00 6.78 -3.88
C LYS A 41 12.44 6.82 -2.42
N GLY A 42 11.49 6.85 -1.48
CA GLY A 42 11.81 6.83 -0.05
C GLY A 42 12.09 5.41 0.49
N LEU A 43 11.81 4.36 -0.28
CA LEU A 43 12.04 2.99 0.19
C LEU A 43 13.48 2.57 -0.07
N ASP A 44 14.13 1.98 0.94
CA ASP A 44 15.33 1.18 0.71
C ASP A 44 14.92 -0.16 0.12
N LEU A 45 15.27 -0.36 -1.14
CA LEU A 45 14.93 -1.53 -1.92
C LEU A 45 16.03 -2.61 -1.87
N THR A 46 17.04 -2.50 -1.01
CA THR A 46 18.15 -3.47 -0.90
C THR A 46 17.64 -4.90 -0.68
N ASN A 47 16.57 -5.07 0.10
CA ASN A 47 15.98 -6.36 0.43
C ASN A 47 14.74 -6.72 -0.42
N VAL A 48 14.57 -6.08 -1.59
CA VAL A 48 13.39 -6.25 -2.45
C VAL A 48 13.73 -7.02 -3.72
N ASP A 49 12.97 -8.07 -4.02
CA ASP A 49 13.10 -8.86 -5.26
C ASP A 49 12.30 -8.28 -6.42
N LYS A 50 11.05 -7.89 -6.15
CA LYS A 50 10.07 -7.52 -7.16
C LYS A 50 9.12 -6.45 -6.64
N ILE A 51 8.70 -5.57 -7.55
CA ILE A 51 7.80 -4.46 -7.25
C ILE A 51 6.60 -4.55 -8.19
N TYR A 52 5.47 -5.00 -7.66
CA TYR A 52 4.21 -5.05 -8.38
C TYR A 52 3.44 -3.75 -8.25
N ILE A 53 3.24 -3.06 -9.37
CA ILE A 53 2.36 -1.90 -9.47
C ILE A 53 1.04 -2.36 -10.07
N SER A 54 0.03 -2.50 -9.23
CA SER A 54 -1.26 -3.08 -9.62
C SER A 54 -2.20 -1.97 -10.09
N VAL A 55 -2.57 -1.95 -11.36
CA VAL A 55 -3.35 -0.86 -11.99
C VAL A 55 -4.60 -1.39 -12.65
N LEU A 56 -5.65 -0.57 -12.72
CA LEU A 56 -6.86 -0.94 -13.46
C LEU A 56 -6.65 -0.85 -14.96
N LYS A 57 -7.15 -1.85 -15.69
CA LYS A 57 -7.18 -1.87 -17.16
C LYS A 57 -7.81 -0.62 -17.75
N GLU A 58 -8.92 -0.15 -17.16
CA GLU A 58 -9.60 1.09 -17.60
C GLU A 58 -8.65 2.29 -17.58
N HIS A 59 -7.82 2.44 -16.54
CA HIS A 59 -6.85 3.52 -16.44
C HIS A 59 -5.71 3.37 -17.45
N VAL A 60 -5.22 2.14 -17.67
CA VAL A 60 -4.17 1.88 -18.66
C VAL A 60 -4.68 2.24 -20.05
N ASP A 61 -5.90 1.84 -20.37
CA ASP A 61 -6.50 2.06 -21.68
C ASP A 61 -6.81 3.52 -21.96
N GLU A 62 -7.24 4.28 -20.95
CA GLU A 62 -7.53 5.71 -21.07
C GLU A 62 -6.27 6.59 -21.11
N TYR A 63 -5.29 6.33 -20.25
CA TYR A 63 -4.18 7.25 -20.01
C TYR A 63 -2.82 6.81 -20.58
N LYS A 64 -2.69 5.55 -21.01
CA LYS A 64 -1.48 5.00 -21.68
C LYS A 64 -0.15 5.32 -20.98
N PHE A 65 -0.13 5.27 -19.64
CA PHE A 65 0.97 5.79 -18.81
C PHE A 65 2.14 4.82 -18.57
N ILE A 66 1.98 3.52 -18.84
CA ILE A 66 2.91 2.46 -18.39
C ILE A 66 4.35 2.75 -18.80
N GLU A 67 4.60 3.01 -20.09
CA GLU A 67 5.95 3.29 -20.61
C GLU A 67 6.54 4.60 -20.06
N GLY A 68 5.68 5.59 -19.77
CA GLY A 68 6.10 6.83 -19.11
C GLY A 68 6.58 6.59 -17.68
N LEU A 69 5.83 5.78 -16.92
CA LEU A 69 6.19 5.45 -15.54
C LEU A 69 7.40 4.52 -15.46
N ARG A 70 7.52 3.51 -16.34
CA ARG A 70 8.71 2.66 -16.42
C ARG A 70 9.99 3.47 -16.57
N ARG A 71 10.00 4.44 -17.49
CA ARG A 71 11.15 5.34 -17.68
C ARG A 71 11.42 6.25 -16.48
N GLN A 72 10.38 6.71 -15.78
CA GLN A 72 10.56 7.57 -14.60
C GLN A 72 11.09 6.79 -13.38
N ILE A 73 10.63 5.56 -13.18
CA ILE A 73 11.04 4.71 -12.05
C ILE A 73 12.42 4.12 -12.32
N ASN A 74 12.67 3.67 -13.56
CA ASN A 74 13.95 3.14 -14.02
C ASN A 74 14.53 2.07 -13.09
N ASP A 75 13.72 1.06 -12.78
CA ASP A 75 14.08 -0.08 -11.94
C ASP A 75 13.52 -1.36 -12.57
N ASP A 76 14.39 -2.30 -12.90
CA ASP A 76 14.06 -3.52 -13.63
C ASP A 76 13.23 -4.52 -12.80
N ARG A 77 13.12 -4.30 -11.48
CA ARG A 77 12.26 -5.10 -10.59
C ARG A 77 10.78 -4.73 -10.70
N VAL A 78 10.46 -3.64 -11.40
CA VAL A 78 9.10 -3.11 -11.51
C VAL A 78 8.30 -3.87 -12.56
N GLU A 79 7.18 -4.44 -12.12
CA GLU A 79 6.18 -5.07 -12.97
C GLU A 79 4.83 -4.38 -12.82
N PHE A 80 4.24 -3.96 -13.95
CA PHE A 80 2.88 -3.47 -13.96
C PHE A 80 1.91 -4.64 -14.11
N PHE A 81 1.13 -4.90 -13.07
CA PHE A 81 0.09 -5.91 -13.08
C PHE A 81 -1.27 -5.25 -13.40
N ILE A 82 -1.85 -5.61 -14.54
CA ILE A 82 -3.09 -5.01 -15.04
C ILE A 82 -4.28 -5.85 -14.56
N ILE A 83 -5.20 -5.23 -13.84
CA ILE A 83 -6.40 -5.87 -13.27
C ILE A 83 -7.64 -5.29 -13.94
N ASP A 84 -8.61 -6.13 -14.29
CA ASP A 84 -9.86 -5.69 -14.93
C ASP A 84 -10.77 -4.90 -13.97
N LYS A 85 -10.85 -5.33 -12.71
CA LYS A 85 -11.71 -4.74 -11.69
C LYS A 85 -11.10 -4.90 -10.30
N SER A 86 -11.30 -3.90 -9.45
CA SER A 86 -11.06 -3.97 -8.01
C SER A 86 -12.18 -3.25 -7.27
N THR A 87 -12.55 -3.78 -6.12
CA THR A 87 -13.59 -3.27 -5.22
C THR A 87 -13.02 -2.46 -4.06
N SER A 88 -11.77 -2.71 -3.67
CA SER A 88 -11.09 -2.06 -2.55
C SER A 88 -9.57 -2.21 -2.65
N GLN A 89 -8.83 -1.48 -1.81
CA GLN A 89 -7.38 -1.66 -1.72
C GLN A 89 -7.01 -3.09 -1.31
N PRO A 90 -7.66 -3.70 -0.29
CA PRO A 90 -7.38 -5.09 0.06
C PRO A 90 -7.64 -6.09 -1.07
N ASP A 91 -8.71 -5.88 -1.83
CA ASP A 91 -9.05 -6.69 -3.01
C ASP A 91 -7.96 -6.61 -4.10
N THR A 92 -7.43 -5.41 -4.36
CA THR A 92 -6.29 -5.25 -5.27
C THR A 92 -5.09 -6.05 -4.82
N VAL A 93 -4.72 -5.98 -3.53
CA VAL A 93 -3.57 -6.73 -3.01
C VAL A 93 -3.81 -8.24 -3.12
N ALA A 94 -4.99 -8.72 -2.70
CA ALA A 94 -5.35 -10.13 -2.79
C ALA A 94 -5.30 -10.65 -4.23
N THR A 95 -5.86 -9.89 -5.17
CA THR A 95 -5.83 -10.22 -6.60
C THR A 95 -4.41 -10.30 -7.14
N THR A 96 -3.54 -9.37 -6.74
CA THR A 96 -2.12 -9.36 -7.14
C THR A 96 -1.38 -10.57 -6.60
N ILE A 97 -1.55 -10.90 -5.32
CA ILE A 97 -0.94 -12.09 -4.70
C ILE A 97 -1.39 -13.36 -5.42
N ALA A 98 -2.71 -13.56 -5.55
CA ALA A 98 -3.26 -14.79 -6.11
C ALA A 98 -2.89 -14.99 -7.58
N SER A 99 -2.99 -13.93 -8.40
CA SER A 99 -2.75 -14.03 -9.85
C SER A 99 -1.27 -14.20 -10.20
N ASN A 100 -0.37 -13.69 -9.35
CA ASN A 100 1.08 -13.77 -9.58
C ASN A 100 1.75 -14.89 -8.77
N SER A 101 0.97 -15.70 -8.04
CA SER A 101 1.50 -16.79 -7.21
C SER A 101 2.59 -16.32 -6.24
N ILE A 102 2.34 -15.20 -5.56
CA ILE A 102 3.27 -14.64 -4.57
C ILE A 102 3.09 -15.43 -3.27
N PHE A 103 4.12 -16.18 -2.84
CA PHE A 103 4.10 -17.00 -1.62
C PHE A 103 5.09 -16.52 -0.55
N ASP A 104 5.89 -15.51 -0.86
CA ASP A 104 6.90 -14.94 0.02
C ASP A 104 6.34 -13.79 0.87
N ASN A 105 7.22 -13.20 1.68
CA ASN A 105 6.92 -12.02 2.47
C ASN A 105 6.62 -10.82 1.55
N ILE A 106 5.62 -10.02 1.92
CA ILE A 106 5.15 -8.88 1.13
C ILE A 106 5.22 -7.59 1.93
N PHE A 107 5.46 -6.49 1.21
CA PHE A 107 5.31 -5.15 1.73
C PHE A 107 4.34 -4.35 0.86
N ILE A 108 3.21 -3.95 1.44
CA ILE A 108 2.19 -3.15 0.77
C ILE A 108 2.48 -1.68 1.01
N LYS A 109 2.56 -0.88 -0.05
CA LYS A 109 2.86 0.56 0.02
C LYS A 109 1.79 1.39 -0.66
N ASP A 110 1.21 2.33 0.08
CA ASP A 110 0.31 3.35 -0.47
C ASP A 110 1.08 4.30 -1.40
N VAL A 111 0.44 4.70 -2.50
CA VAL A 111 1.09 5.48 -3.58
C VAL A 111 0.91 6.99 -3.45
N ASP A 112 0.17 7.43 -2.45
CA ASP A 112 -0.26 8.81 -2.29
C ASP A 112 0.43 9.57 -1.15
N ASN A 113 1.52 8.98 -0.65
CA ASN A 113 2.38 9.54 0.38
C ASN A 113 3.86 9.18 0.13
N TYR A 114 4.73 9.94 0.79
CA TYR A 114 6.18 9.73 0.82
C TYR A 114 6.60 9.50 2.27
N PHE A 115 7.43 8.49 2.48
CA PHE A 115 8.16 8.28 3.72
C PHE A 115 9.44 7.50 3.42
N GLU A 116 10.45 7.70 4.27
CA GLU A 116 11.68 6.93 4.20
C GLU A 116 11.56 5.68 5.07
N PHE A 117 11.89 4.52 4.51
CA PHE A 117 11.76 3.26 5.22
C PHE A 117 12.68 2.17 4.69
N GLU A 118 13.36 1.48 5.61
CA GLU A 118 14.17 0.31 5.32
C GLU A 118 13.31 -0.96 5.40
N ILE A 119 13.14 -1.65 4.28
CA ILE A 119 12.41 -2.92 4.27
C ILE A 119 13.27 -4.00 4.92
N PRO A 120 12.82 -4.63 6.03
CA PRO A 120 13.63 -5.60 6.76
C PRO A 120 13.97 -6.84 5.92
N TYR A 121 15.21 -7.31 6.03
CA TYR A 121 15.60 -8.59 5.44
C TYR A 121 14.81 -9.74 6.06
N GLY A 122 14.20 -10.59 5.23
CA GLY A 122 13.33 -11.69 5.67
C GLY A 122 11.88 -11.26 5.97
N GLY A 123 11.52 -9.99 5.76
CA GLY A 123 10.17 -9.48 5.95
C GLY A 123 9.73 -9.45 7.41
N GLY A 124 8.43 -9.57 7.66
CA GLY A 124 7.84 -9.59 8.99
C GLY A 124 6.44 -8.99 9.02
N ASN A 125 5.77 -9.15 10.17
CA ASN A 125 4.47 -8.52 10.43
C ASN A 125 4.69 -7.16 11.10
N TYR A 126 4.43 -6.08 10.37
CA TYR A 126 4.60 -4.72 10.87
C TYR A 126 3.72 -3.70 10.14
N VAL A 127 3.49 -2.56 10.78
CA VAL A 127 2.83 -1.39 10.18
C VAL A 127 3.77 -0.21 10.31
N THR A 128 3.97 0.54 9.23
CA THR A 128 4.73 1.78 9.31
C THR A 128 3.85 2.86 9.95
N THR A 129 4.36 3.48 11.02
CA THR A 129 3.61 4.49 11.77
C THR A 129 4.33 5.82 11.78
N TYR A 130 3.56 6.87 12.08
CA TYR A 130 4.08 8.19 12.40
C TYR A 130 3.31 8.75 13.60
N SER A 131 3.95 9.61 14.39
CA SER A 131 3.31 10.21 15.56
C SER A 131 2.56 11.49 15.19
N LEU A 132 1.32 11.64 15.65
CA LEU A 132 0.57 12.89 15.59
C LEU A 132 1.34 14.05 16.23
N ASN A 133 2.13 13.78 17.27
CA ASN A 133 2.95 14.78 17.96
C ASN A 133 4.07 15.35 17.08
N GLN A 134 4.37 14.72 15.95
CA GLN A 134 5.41 15.11 15.00
C GLN A 134 4.81 15.64 13.68
N CYS A 135 3.48 15.80 13.60
CA CYS A 135 2.80 16.34 12.42
C CYS A 135 2.64 17.86 12.52
N SER A 136 2.95 18.58 11.44
CA SER A 136 2.61 20.00 11.29
C SER A 136 1.17 20.21 10.79
N TYR A 137 0.72 19.37 9.85
CA TYR A 137 -0.64 19.36 9.31
C TYR A 137 -1.06 17.95 8.94
N ILE A 138 -2.18 17.49 9.52
CA ILE A 138 -2.78 16.19 9.22
C ILE A 138 -4.29 16.27 9.37
N ASN A 139 -5.01 15.49 8.56
CA ASN A 139 -6.43 15.22 8.82
C ASN A 139 -6.55 13.93 9.64
N PRO A 140 -6.76 14.02 10.96
CA PRO A 140 -6.72 12.85 11.83
C PRO A 140 -7.87 11.86 11.57
N ILE A 141 -8.99 12.31 11.01
CA ILE A 141 -10.20 11.49 10.83
C ILE A 141 -10.03 10.44 9.72
N ASN A 142 -9.08 10.64 8.79
CA ASN A 142 -8.90 9.76 7.63
C ASN A 142 -7.68 8.83 7.76
N LYS A 143 -7.37 8.40 8.99
CA LYS A 143 -6.20 7.57 9.30
C LYS A 143 -6.59 6.35 10.12
N SER A 144 -5.76 5.32 10.03
CA SER A 144 -5.80 4.15 10.91
C SER A 144 -4.88 4.36 12.10
N TYR A 145 -5.37 4.17 13.33
CA TYR A 145 -4.59 4.37 14.57
C TYR A 145 -4.31 3.05 15.26
N LEU A 146 -3.14 2.95 15.91
CA LEU A 146 -2.65 1.71 16.50
C LEU A 146 -2.45 1.86 18.01
N LEU A 147 -2.81 0.83 18.76
CA LEU A 147 -2.39 0.65 20.15
C LEU A 147 -1.26 -0.39 20.21
N LYS A 148 -0.21 -0.06 20.97
CA LYS A 148 0.92 -0.97 21.21
C LYS A 148 1.02 -1.30 22.70
N ASN A 149 1.50 -2.49 23.03
CA ASN A 149 1.90 -2.79 24.41
C ASN A 149 3.32 -2.27 24.70
N ASN A 150 3.80 -2.52 25.93
CA ASN A 150 5.12 -2.13 26.39
C ASN A 150 6.30 -2.83 25.68
N LYS A 151 6.03 -3.81 24.81
CA LYS A 151 7.01 -4.50 23.95
C LYS A 151 6.85 -4.13 22.47
N ASP A 152 6.13 -3.05 22.19
CA ASP A 152 5.84 -2.53 20.84
C ASP A 152 5.01 -3.45 19.92
N TYR A 153 4.38 -4.51 20.46
CA TYR A 153 3.44 -5.31 19.68
C TYR A 153 2.11 -4.57 19.49
N ILE A 154 1.59 -4.59 18.26
CA ILE A 154 0.27 -4.07 17.92
C ILE A 154 -0.78 -4.91 18.65
N CYS A 155 -1.57 -4.25 19.50
CA CYS A 155 -2.67 -4.87 20.25
C CYS A 155 -4.03 -4.54 19.62
N ASN A 156 -4.11 -3.44 18.87
CA ASN A 156 -5.31 -3.04 18.15
C ASN A 156 -4.94 -2.06 17.05
N ILE A 157 -5.72 -2.05 15.97
CA ILE A 157 -5.69 -1.02 14.93
C ILE A 157 -7.12 -0.69 14.53
N VAL A 158 -7.47 0.58 14.45
CA VAL A 158 -8.83 1.04 14.13
C VAL A 158 -8.78 2.05 13.00
N GLU A 159 -9.59 1.80 11.97
CA GLU A 159 -9.75 2.67 10.80
C GLU A 159 -10.64 3.87 11.15
N LYS A 160 -10.15 5.09 10.89
CA LYS A 160 -10.88 6.37 11.02
C LYS A 160 -11.42 6.68 12.41
N ASP A 161 -10.75 6.15 13.44
CA ASP A 161 -11.03 6.50 14.83
C ASP A 161 -9.72 6.70 15.61
N VAL A 162 -9.63 7.80 16.36
CA VAL A 162 -8.38 8.21 17.02
C VAL A 162 -8.27 7.52 18.37
N ILE A 163 -7.47 6.46 18.46
CA ILE A 163 -7.27 5.69 19.70
C ILE A 163 -5.88 5.88 20.34
N SER A 164 -4.96 6.57 19.66
CA SER A 164 -3.60 6.85 20.13
C SER A 164 -2.97 8.00 19.35
N ASP A 165 -1.74 8.38 19.69
CA ASP A 165 -0.94 9.31 18.89
C ASP A 165 -0.25 8.65 17.69
N GLN A 166 -0.33 7.33 17.54
CA GLN A 166 0.34 6.56 16.48
C GLN A 166 -0.65 6.19 15.38
N PHE A 167 -0.39 6.67 14.17
CA PHE A 167 -1.21 6.34 13.00
C PHE A 167 -0.39 5.68 11.90
N CYS A 168 -1.03 4.84 11.10
CA CYS A 168 -0.41 4.21 9.93
C CYS A 168 -0.12 5.26 8.85
N CYS A 169 1.13 5.28 8.37
CA CYS A 169 1.57 6.16 7.28
C CYS A 169 1.52 5.51 5.89
N GLY A 170 0.92 4.32 5.75
CA GLY A 170 0.63 3.68 4.47
C GLY A 170 1.63 2.62 4.04
N GLY A 171 2.24 1.91 4.98
CA GLY A 171 3.11 0.76 4.75
C GLY A 171 2.73 -0.41 5.66
N TYR A 172 2.65 -1.61 5.09
CA TYR A 172 2.21 -2.82 5.79
C TYR A 172 3.07 -4.01 5.38
N GLY A 173 3.79 -4.60 6.32
CA GLY A 173 4.55 -5.84 6.13
C GLY A 173 3.74 -7.04 6.56
N PHE A 174 3.72 -8.08 5.72
CA PHE A 174 3.22 -9.41 6.07
C PHE A 174 4.34 -10.42 5.85
N ALA A 175 4.64 -11.21 6.88
CA ALA A 175 5.65 -12.26 6.82
C ALA A 175 5.28 -13.32 5.77
N TYR A 176 3.98 -13.57 5.58
CA TYR A 176 3.47 -14.51 4.61
C TYR A 176 2.24 -13.96 3.90
N SER A 177 2.27 -14.00 2.56
CA SER A 177 1.17 -13.52 1.72
C SER A 177 -0.09 -14.38 1.81
N ASP A 178 0.04 -15.67 2.17
CA ASP A 178 -1.08 -16.58 2.37
C ASP A 178 -1.90 -16.22 3.61
N GLU A 179 -1.25 -15.74 4.68
CA GLU A 179 -1.89 -15.20 5.87
C GLU A 179 -2.77 -13.99 5.48
N TYR A 180 -2.23 -13.07 4.67
CA TYR A 180 -3.01 -11.97 4.11
C TYR A 180 -4.27 -12.47 3.38
N LEU A 181 -4.10 -13.43 2.45
CA LEU A 181 -5.22 -14.00 1.69
C LEU A 181 -6.25 -14.70 2.60
N GLN A 182 -5.80 -15.42 3.62
CA GLN A 182 -6.66 -16.12 4.56
C GLN A 182 -7.59 -15.13 5.28
N TYR A 183 -7.05 -14.03 5.80
CA TYR A 183 -7.84 -13.03 6.52
C TYR A 183 -8.66 -12.16 5.58
N TYR A 184 -8.14 -11.81 4.40
CA TYR A 184 -8.91 -11.14 3.36
C TYR A 184 -10.16 -11.95 2.97
N ASN A 185 -10.03 -13.26 2.72
CA ASN A 185 -11.16 -14.11 2.34
C ASN A 185 -12.25 -14.22 3.41
N LYS A 186 -11.91 -14.06 4.69
CA LYS A 186 -12.89 -14.01 5.79
C LYS A 186 -13.68 -12.70 5.81
N LEU A 187 -13.08 -11.61 5.34
CA LEU A 187 -13.59 -10.26 5.46
C LEU A 187 -14.07 -9.66 4.12
N SER A 188 -13.84 -10.34 2.99
CA SER A 188 -14.06 -9.82 1.63
C SER A 188 -15.50 -9.42 1.33
N ASN A 189 -16.47 -9.96 2.07
CA ASN A 189 -17.90 -9.59 1.96
C ASN A 189 -18.26 -8.32 2.75
N ASN A 190 -17.33 -7.76 3.53
CA ASN A 190 -17.59 -6.54 4.29
C ASN A 190 -17.46 -5.31 3.39
N ASP A 191 -18.44 -4.41 3.51
CA ASP A 191 -18.35 -3.10 2.88
C ASP A 191 -17.23 -2.27 3.52
N ASN A 192 -16.62 -1.39 2.73
CA ASN A 192 -15.55 -0.48 3.18
C ASN A 192 -14.38 -1.21 3.86
N LEU A 193 -13.90 -2.30 3.26
CA LEU A 193 -12.75 -3.04 3.77
C LEU A 193 -11.43 -2.30 3.53
N TYR A 194 -10.63 -2.16 4.59
CA TYR A 194 -9.29 -1.59 4.58
C TYR A 194 -8.25 -2.62 5.06
N ILE A 195 -6.97 -2.39 4.74
CA ILE A 195 -5.88 -3.27 5.21
C ILE A 195 -5.83 -3.30 6.74
N SER A 196 -6.15 -2.18 7.40
CA SER A 196 -6.29 -2.11 8.85
C SER A 196 -7.32 -3.07 9.41
N ASN A 197 -8.42 -3.36 8.71
CA ASN A 197 -9.38 -4.38 9.14
C ASN A 197 -8.81 -5.79 9.03
N ILE A 198 -8.00 -6.07 8.01
CA ILE A 198 -7.27 -7.34 7.89
C ILE A 198 -6.36 -7.51 9.11
N ILE A 199 -5.54 -6.51 9.40
CA ILE A 199 -4.59 -6.53 10.53
C ILE A 199 -5.33 -6.61 11.86
N GLN A 200 -6.44 -5.87 12.03
CA GLN A 200 -7.27 -5.93 13.23
C GLN A 200 -7.80 -7.35 13.49
N SER A 201 -8.10 -8.12 12.44
CA SER A 201 -8.57 -9.50 12.60
C SER A 201 -7.46 -10.51 12.92
N MET A 202 -6.19 -10.10 12.80
CA MET A 202 -5.02 -10.93 13.11
C MET A 202 -4.54 -10.79 14.55
N VAL A 203 -4.91 -9.70 15.24
CA VAL A 203 -4.43 -9.35 16.58
C VAL A 203 -5.44 -9.65 17.68
#